data_AF-A0A3D5QCK9-F1
#
_entry.id   AF-A0A3D5QCK9-F1
#
_cell.length_a   1.000
_cell.length_b   1.000
_cell.length_c   1.000
_cell.angle_alpha   90.00
_cell.angle_beta   90.00
_cell.angle_gamma   90.00
#
_symmetry.space_group_name_H-M   'P 1'
#
loop_
_entity.id
_entity.type
_entity.pdbx_description
1 polymer ?
#
loop_
_entity_poly.entity_id
_entity_poly.type
_entity_poly.pdbx_seq_one_letter_code
_entity_poly.pdbx_strand_id
1 'polypeptide(L)'
;ISEYFLYHKIADGLKVEQNKRLLKDIAEDELRHYKFLKSVTGKDVKPDRFKIFLYFWITKIFGLTFGIKLLERGEEAAVKAYEE
;
A
#
# COMPACT_ATOMS: atom_id res chain seq x y z
N ILE A 1 5.99 -1.69 -2.90
CA ILE A 1 5.48 -2.54 -4.02
C ILE A 1 4.33 -3.46 -3.58
N SER A 2 4.39 -4.09 -2.41
CA SER A 2 3.26 -4.85 -1.88
C SER A 2 2.04 -3.94 -1.65
N GLU A 3 2.22 -2.74 -1.10
CA GLU A 3 1.13 -1.75 -0.93
C GLU A 3 0.46 -1.38 -2.27
N TYR A 4 1.23 -1.15 -3.34
CA TYR A 4 0.67 -0.87 -4.69
C TYR A 4 -0.39 -1.92 -5.10
N PHE A 5 -0.05 -3.21 -5.00
CA PHE A 5 -0.99 -4.28 -5.35
C PHE A 5 -2.16 -4.38 -4.37
N LEU A 6 -1.93 -4.11 -3.08
CA LEU A 6 -2.98 -4.11 -2.07
C LEU A 6 -4.00 -3.00 -2.33
N TYR A 7 -3.55 -1.77 -2.54
CA TYR A 7 -4.43 -0.62 -2.82
C TYR A 7 -5.23 -0.82 -4.10
N HIS A 8 -4.62 -1.34 -5.17
CA HIS A 8 -5.36 -1.75 -6.37
C HIS A 8 -6.45 -2.77 -6.06
N LYS A 9 -6.12 -3.82 -5.32
CA LYS A 9 -7.07 -4.89 -4.97
C LYS A 9 -8.22 -4.38 -4.11
N ILE A 10 -7.96 -3.44 -3.20
CA ILE A 10 -9.01 -2.80 -2.40
C ILE A 10 -9.88 -1.91 -3.31
N ALA A 11 -9.26 -1.09 -4.16
CA ALA A 11 -9.95 -0.17 -5.08
C ALA A 11 -10.91 -0.89 -6.04
N ASP A 12 -10.50 -2.04 -6.57
CA ASP A 12 -11.33 -2.85 -7.47
C ASP A 12 -12.59 -3.41 -6.77
N GLY A 13 -12.54 -3.54 -5.43
CA GLY A 13 -13.67 -3.96 -4.61
C GLY A 13 -14.58 -2.82 -4.11
N LEU A 14 -14.31 -1.57 -4.45
CA LEU A 14 -15.10 -0.41 -4.03
C LEU A 14 -16.18 -0.05 -5.06
N LYS A 15 -17.36 0.32 -4.55
CA LYS A 15 -18.48 0.82 -5.37
C LYS A 15 -18.41 2.32 -5.65
N VAL A 16 -17.76 3.08 -4.77
CA VAL A 16 -17.69 4.55 -4.86
C VAL A 16 -16.48 4.93 -5.70
N GLU A 17 -16.74 5.53 -6.87
CA GLU A 17 -15.68 5.85 -7.85
C GLU A 17 -14.64 6.83 -7.30
N GLN A 18 -15.06 7.79 -6.46
CA GLN A 18 -14.14 8.72 -5.81
C GLN A 18 -13.11 8.01 -4.93
N ASN A 19 -13.55 7.06 -4.10
CA ASN A 19 -12.64 6.30 -3.23
C ASN A 19 -11.75 5.36 -4.03
N LYS A 20 -12.29 4.80 -5.12
CA LYS A 20 -11.52 3.96 -6.05
C LYS A 20 -10.39 4.76 -6.70
N ARG A 21 -10.68 5.98 -7.15
CA ARG A 21 -9.66 6.87 -7.72
C ARG A 21 -8.60 7.24 -6.69
N LEU A 22 -9.01 7.65 -5.49
CA LEU A 22 -8.08 7.97 -4.40
C LEU A 22 -7.11 6.82 -4.10
N LEU A 23 -7.62 5.59 -3.96
CA LEU A 23 -6.77 4.43 -3.70
C LEU A 23 -5.84 4.09 -4.86
N LYS A 24 -6.26 4.32 -6.10
CA LYS A 24 -5.37 4.15 -7.27
C LYS A 24 -4.27 5.20 -7.28
N ASP A 25 -4.59 6.45 -6.96
CA ASP A 25 -3.60 7.52 -6.87
C ASP A 25 -2.56 7.17 -5.78
N ILE A 26 -3.00 6.70 -4.60
CA ILE A 26 -2.11 6.22 -3.53
C ILE A 26 -1.27 5.01 -4.00
N ALA A 27 -1.86 4.07 -4.74
CA ALA A 27 -1.12 2.94 -5.28
C ALA A 27 0.04 3.42 -6.18
N GLU A 28 -0.22 4.36 -7.08
CA GLU A 28 0.80 4.90 -7.97
C GLU A 28 1.94 5.58 -7.22
N ASP A 29 1.66 6.23 -6.09
CA ASP A 29 2.68 6.81 -5.21
C ASP A 29 3.61 5.72 -4.66
N GLU A 30 3.04 4.61 -4.18
CA GLU A 30 3.79 3.44 -3.70
C GLU A 30 4.61 2.75 -4.79
N LEU A 31 4.13 2.79 -6.04
CA LEU A 31 4.91 2.31 -7.19
C LEU A 31 6.09 3.25 -7.47
N ARG A 32 5.90 4.57 -7.37
CA ARG A 32 6.99 5.55 -7.53
C ARG A 32 8.03 5.40 -6.42
N HIS A 33 7.62 5.21 -5.17
CA HIS A 33 8.52 4.93 -4.04
C HIS A 33 9.37 3.68 -4.30
N TYR A 34 8.76 2.59 -4.74
CA TYR A 34 9.50 1.37 -5.10
C TYR A 34 10.46 1.60 -6.28
N LYS A 35 10.03 2.28 -7.35
CA LYS A 35 10.89 2.58 -8.51
C LYS A 35 12.09 3.44 -8.11
N PHE A 36 11.87 4.43 -7.24
CA PHE A 36 12.94 5.27 -6.69
C PHE A 36 13.95 4.42 -5.91
N LEU A 37 13.49 3.63 -4.93
CA LEU A 37 14.37 2.75 -4.15
C LEU A 37 15.11 1.73 -5.04
N LYS A 38 14.45 1.19 -6.07
CA LYS A 38 15.09 0.31 -7.06
C LYS A 38 16.18 1.03 -7.86
N SER A 39 15.95 2.29 -8.25
CA SER A 39 16.96 3.08 -8.96
C SER A 39 18.18 3.39 -8.09
N VAL A 40 17.98 3.62 -6.78
CA VAL A 40 19.07 3.93 -5.83
C VAL A 40 19.83 2.66 -5.41
N THR A 41 19.13 1.56 -5.13
CA THR A 41 19.73 0.34 -4.56
C THR A 41 20.09 -0.73 -5.59
N GLY A 42 19.52 -0.65 -6.80
CA GLY A 42 19.63 -1.68 -7.83
C GLY A 42 18.90 -3.00 -7.49
N LYS A 43 18.21 -3.09 -6.34
CA LYS A 43 17.57 -4.32 -5.88
C LYS A 43 16.13 -4.42 -6.39
N ASP A 44 15.78 -5.57 -6.92
CA ASP A 44 14.41 -5.90 -7.30
C ASP A 44 13.75 -6.75 -6.21
N VAL A 45 12.76 -6.16 -5.52
CA VAL A 45 11.99 -6.83 -4.47
C VAL A 45 10.64 -7.26 -5.01
N LYS A 46 10.31 -8.54 -4.84
CA LYS A 46 9.02 -9.10 -5.24
C LYS A 46 7.94 -8.75 -4.21
N PRO A 47 6.68 -8.53 -4.64
CA PRO A 47 5.57 -8.28 -3.72
C PRO A 47 5.29 -9.51 -2.84
N ASP A 48 5.08 -9.26 -1.55
CA ASP A 48 4.70 -10.27 -0.58
C ASP A 48 3.19 -10.53 -0.66
N ARG A 49 2.83 -11.66 -1.27
CA ARG A 49 1.43 -12.06 -1.47
C ARG A 49 0.71 -12.39 -0.16
N PHE A 50 1.42 -12.89 0.84
CA PHE A 50 0.84 -13.21 2.14
C PHE A 50 0.46 -11.93 2.88
N LYS A 51 1.37 -10.94 2.88
CA LYS A 51 1.08 -9.60 3.43
C LYS A 51 -0.12 -8.96 2.73
N ILE A 52 -0.14 -8.95 1.39
CA ILE A 52 -1.27 -8.40 0.63
C ILE A 52 -2.59 -9.09 1.02
N PHE A 53 -2.59 -10.42 1.15
CA PHE A 53 -3.78 -11.17 1.53
C PHE A 53 -4.27 -10.81 2.94
N LEU A 54 -3.37 -10.81 3.92
CA LEU A 54 -3.70 -10.51 5.31
C LEU A 54 -4.31 -9.11 5.46
N TYR A 55 -3.65 -8.08 4.93
CA TYR A 55 -4.12 -6.69 5.05
C TYR A 55 -5.41 -6.44 4.26
N PHE A 56 -5.60 -7.14 3.13
CA PHE A 56 -6.86 -7.08 2.39
C PHE A 56 -8.03 -7.59 3.25
N TRP A 57 -7.86 -8.72 3.94
CA TRP A 57 -8.90 -9.25 4.83
C TRP A 57 -9.15 -8.36 6.04
N ILE A 58 -8.10 -7.80 6.65
CA ILE A 58 -8.24 -6.84 7.74
C ILE A 58 -9.06 -5.63 7.27
N THR A 59 -8.74 -5.07 6.11
CA THR A 59 -9.47 -3.93 5.53
C THR A 59 -10.94 -4.29 5.23
N LYS A 60 -11.21 -5.52 4.77
CA LYS A 60 -12.57 -6.00 4.51
C LYS A 60 -13.39 -6.19 5.79
N ILE A 61 -12.77 -6.66 6.88
CA ILE A 61 -13.46 -6.96 8.15
C ILE A 61 -13.67 -5.68 8.99
N PHE A 62 -12.63 -4.87 9.15
CA PHE A 62 -12.65 -3.67 10.00
C PHE A 62 -13.07 -2.39 9.25
N GLY A 63 -13.18 -2.47 7.92
CA GLY A 63 -13.56 -1.35 7.06
C GLY A 63 -12.38 -0.63 6.44
N LEU A 64 -12.69 0.14 5.39
CA LEU A 64 -11.70 0.81 4.54
C LEU A 64 -10.78 1.76 5.34
N THR A 65 -11.38 2.63 6.14
CA THR A 65 -10.65 3.64 6.92
C THR A 65 -9.68 3.00 7.93
N PHE A 66 -10.08 1.89 8.54
CA PHE A 66 -9.21 1.15 9.45
C PHE A 66 -8.01 0.55 8.71
N GLY A 67 -8.27 -0.08 7.55
CA GLY A 67 -7.22 -0.64 6.70
C GLY A 67 -6.20 0.40 6.25
N ILE A 68 -6.65 1.56 5.78
CA ILE A 68 -5.76 2.66 5.35
C ILE A 68 -4.91 3.16 6.52
N LYS A 69 -5.52 3.49 7.67
CA LYS A 69 -4.77 3.96 8.85
C LYS A 69 -3.75 2.93 9.36
N LEU A 70 -4.08 1.64 9.26
CA LEU A 70 -3.15 0.57 9.65
C LEU A 70 -1.92 0.53 8.73
N LEU A 71 -2.09 0.83 7.44
CA LEU A 71 -0.99 0.91 6.47
C LEU A 71 -0.15 2.17 6.69
N GLU A 72 -0.78 3.34 6.86
CA GLU A 72 -0.10 4.62 7.16
C GLU A 72 0.79 4.53 8.40
N ARG A 73 0.32 3.88 9.47
CA ARG A 73 1.13 3.65 10.69
C ARG A 73 2.39 2.83 10.41
N GLY A 74 2.34 1.91 9.44
CA GLY A 74 3.50 1.15 9.00
C GLY A 74 4.53 2.03 8.28
N GLU A 75 4.05 2.96 7.44
CA GLU A 75 4.89 3.94 6.74
C GLU A 75 5.55 4.92 7.72
N GLU A 76 4.81 5.46 8.69
CA GLU A 76 5.38 6.33 9.73
C GLU A 76 6.52 5.65 10.51
N ALA A 77 6.37 4.36 10.82
CA ALA A 77 7.42 3.59 11.49
C ALA A 77 8.64 3.39 10.59
N ALA A 78 8.44 3.17 9.30
CA ALA A 78 9.53 3.03 8.33
C ALA A 78 10.27 4.36 8.12
N VAL A 79 9.55 5.48 8.03
CA VAL A 79 10.13 6.83 7.91
C VAL A 79 10.98 7.16 9.12
N LYS A 80 10.48 6.91 10.35
CA LYS A 80 11.27 7.12 11.57
C LYS A 80 12.57 6.31 11.59
N ALA A 81 12.56 5.10 11.05
CA ALA A 81 13.76 4.28 10.96
C ALA A 81 14.80 4.80 9.95
N TYR A 82 14.45 5.74 9.07
CA TYR A 82 15.41 6.43 8.19
C TYR A 82 15.97 7.72 8.81
N GLU A 83 15.31 8.29 9.82
CA GLU A 83 15.72 9.52 10.49
C GLU A 83 16.66 9.27 11.69
N GLU A 84 16.77 8.02 12.16
CA GLU A 84 17.79 7.55 13.12
C GLU A 84 19.04 6.99 12.41
#